data_AF-A0A1V4Q4J5-F1
#
_entry.id   AF-A0A1V4Q4J5-F1
#
_cell.length_a   1.000
_cell.length_b   1.000
_cell.length_c   1.000
_cell.angle_alpha   90.00
_cell.angle_beta   90.00
_cell.angle_gamma   90.00
#
_symmetry.space_group_name_H-M   'P 1'
#
loop_
_entity.id
_entity.type
_entity.pdbx_description
1 polymer ?
#
loop_
_entity_poly.entity_id
_entity_poly.type
_entity_poly.pdbx_seq_one_letter_code
_entity_poly.pdbx_strand_id
1 'polypeptide(L)'
;MLVHDVWRGADFTLRNRAVGMGWLPFVDVPEHHETAAAATARLDRAYRLNGEEKETLELIDEDDAGQIALAIGQIAARIHRYPAWRLPFFDENGVRVDLTAEVTEVTTAAKRLRAQREILGPAPFGALRADDLIVSTYIAKARTLDTRVDGLMDRLRALAEYRTVVARIQERHDKQEWMARVDAIDDFDHAVESELDRHHGDDIRGAANESELLASVYLDTLTPLTATLTTTDAPQRD
;
A
#
# COMPACT_ATOMS: atom_id res chain seq x y z
N MET A 1 13.39 -8.37 3.05
CA MET A 1 13.19 -7.12 3.82
C MET A 1 14.47 -6.33 3.77
N LEU A 2 14.42 -5.03 3.47
CA LEU A 2 15.59 -4.15 3.43
C LEU A 2 16.47 -4.27 4.69
N VAL A 3 15.86 -4.36 5.88
CA VAL A 3 16.55 -4.59 7.16
C VAL A 3 17.42 -5.84 7.12
N HIS A 4 16.92 -6.96 6.60
CA HIS A 4 17.67 -8.22 6.53
C HIS A 4 18.86 -8.11 5.56
N ASP A 5 18.65 -7.48 4.39
CA ASP A 5 19.70 -7.31 3.37
C ASP A 5 20.84 -6.42 3.92
N VAL A 6 20.49 -5.30 4.57
CA VAL A 6 21.44 -4.46 5.28
C VAL A 6 22.07 -5.22 6.45
N TRP A 7 21.31 -6.06 7.17
CA TRP A 7 21.81 -6.87 8.29
C TRP A 7 22.91 -7.88 7.88
N ARG A 8 22.93 -8.32 6.63
CA ARG A 8 24.01 -9.16 6.11
C ARG A 8 25.16 -8.40 5.47
N GLY A 9 25.02 -7.08 5.30
CA GLY A 9 26.00 -6.30 4.53
C GLY A 9 25.98 -6.66 3.04
N ALA A 10 24.87 -7.24 2.56
CA ALA A 10 24.71 -7.57 1.16
C ALA A 10 24.33 -6.31 0.39
N ASP A 11 25.11 -5.96 -0.64
CA ASP A 11 24.70 -4.96 -1.60
C ASP A 11 23.58 -5.54 -2.50
N PHE A 12 22.48 -4.80 -2.59
CA PHE A 12 21.24 -5.18 -3.26
C PHE A 12 21.41 -5.45 -4.76
N THR A 13 22.44 -4.87 -5.38
CA THR A 13 22.78 -5.07 -6.79
C THR A 13 23.12 -6.53 -7.13
N LEU A 14 23.63 -7.29 -6.15
CA LEU A 14 24.01 -8.70 -6.33
C LEU A 14 22.79 -9.62 -6.55
N ARG A 15 21.65 -9.35 -5.90
CA ARG A 15 20.43 -10.18 -6.05
C ARG A 15 19.67 -9.91 -7.34
N ASN A 16 19.74 -8.69 -7.89
CA ASN A 16 19.10 -8.38 -9.18
C ASN A 16 19.80 -9.02 -10.38
N ARG A 17 21.07 -9.45 -10.25
CA ARG A 17 21.72 -10.31 -11.27
C ARG A 17 21.35 -11.79 -11.11
N ALA A 18 20.85 -12.20 -9.95
CA ALA A 18 20.55 -13.60 -9.62
C ALA A 18 19.09 -13.99 -9.91
N VAL A 19 18.44 -13.39 -10.91
CA VAL A 19 17.20 -13.93 -11.47
C VAL A 19 17.57 -15.19 -12.27
N GLY A 20 17.82 -16.30 -11.57
CA GLY A 20 18.11 -17.61 -12.15
C GLY A 20 19.26 -18.41 -11.54
N MET A 21 20.09 -17.87 -10.64
CA MET A 21 21.24 -18.61 -10.09
C MET A 21 21.49 -18.32 -8.60
N GLY A 22 20.76 -19.03 -7.73
CA GLY A 22 20.87 -18.92 -6.27
C GLY A 22 22.09 -19.61 -5.62
N TRP A 23 23.15 -19.95 -6.37
CA TRP A 23 24.28 -20.76 -5.88
C TRP A 23 25.67 -20.09 -5.98
N LEU A 24 25.77 -18.87 -6.53
CA LEU A 24 27.07 -18.20 -6.64
C LEU A 24 27.48 -17.54 -5.29
N PRO A 25 28.71 -17.79 -4.81
CA PRO A 25 29.23 -17.13 -3.62
C PRO A 25 29.42 -15.62 -3.85
N PHE A 26 29.17 -14.85 -2.79
CA PHE A 26 29.18 -13.40 -2.75
C PHE A 26 30.52 -12.82 -3.21
N VAL A 27 30.50 -11.97 -4.23
CA VAL A 27 31.68 -11.22 -4.69
C VAL A 27 31.65 -9.82 -4.04
N ASP A 28 32.82 -9.26 -3.74
CA ASP A 28 33.00 -7.96 -3.09
C ASP A 28 32.24 -6.79 -3.77
N VAL A 29 32.04 -5.73 -2.98
CA VAL A 29 31.26 -4.51 -3.26
C VAL A 29 31.44 -4.03 -4.72
N PRO A 30 30.38 -4.03 -5.55
CA PRO A 30 30.45 -3.40 -6.86
C PRO A 30 30.40 -1.88 -6.72
N GLU A 31 31.23 -1.18 -7.49
CA GLU A 31 31.14 0.26 -7.76
C GLU A 31 29.83 0.62 -8.49
N HIS A 32 28.69 0.59 -7.80
CA HIS A 32 27.40 0.95 -8.37
C HIS A 32 26.79 2.14 -7.62
N HIS A 33 26.57 3.22 -8.37
CA HIS A 33 25.82 4.38 -7.88
C HIS A 33 24.35 3.99 -7.67
N GLU A 34 23.85 4.20 -6.45
CA GLU A 34 22.45 3.98 -6.10
C GLU A 34 21.53 4.92 -6.88
N THR A 35 20.54 4.36 -7.58
CA THR A 35 19.52 5.14 -8.31
C THR A 35 18.20 5.18 -7.52
N ALA A 36 17.43 6.26 -7.66
CA ALA A 36 16.14 6.42 -6.98
C ALA A 36 15.14 5.28 -7.26
N ALA A 37 15.18 4.71 -8.47
CA ALA A 37 14.38 3.56 -8.86
C ALA A 37 14.80 2.27 -8.10
N ALA A 38 16.11 2.06 -7.91
CA ALA A 38 16.62 0.93 -7.15
C ALA A 38 16.26 1.05 -5.66
N ALA A 39 16.33 2.25 -5.08
CA ALA A 39 15.91 2.51 -3.69
C ALA A 39 14.41 2.23 -3.49
N THR A 40 13.56 2.72 -4.39
CA THR A 40 12.10 2.46 -4.38
C THR A 40 11.79 0.96 -4.44
N ALA A 41 12.44 0.23 -5.36
CA ALA A 41 12.25 -1.21 -5.52
C ALA A 41 12.62 -2.03 -4.28
N ARG A 42 13.47 -1.50 -3.38
CA ARG A 42 13.81 -2.16 -2.11
C ARG A 42 12.65 -2.18 -1.12
N LEU A 43 11.86 -1.11 -1.08
CA LEU A 43 10.72 -0.97 -0.15
C LEU A 43 9.51 -1.81 -0.58
N ASP A 44 9.35 -2.03 -1.89
CA ASP A 44 8.24 -2.82 -2.45
C ASP A 44 8.48 -4.34 -2.45
N ARG A 45 9.70 -4.80 -2.15
CA ARG A 45 10.09 -6.20 -2.37
C ARG A 45 9.55 -7.15 -1.29
N ALA A 46 8.65 -8.04 -1.68
CA ALA A 46 8.26 -9.21 -0.91
C ALA A 46 8.96 -10.46 -1.47
N TYR A 47 9.76 -11.14 -0.66
CA TYR A 47 10.37 -12.42 -1.02
C TYR A 47 10.31 -13.41 0.16
N ARG A 48 10.33 -14.71 -0.15
CA ARG A 48 10.40 -15.77 0.84
C ARG A 48 11.83 -15.92 1.32
N LEU A 49 12.02 -15.88 2.64
CA LEU A 49 13.32 -16.06 3.27
C LEU A 49 13.76 -17.52 3.16
N ASN A 50 15.02 -17.75 2.80
CA ASN A 50 15.68 -19.05 2.84
C ASN A 50 16.04 -19.44 4.30
N GLY A 51 16.57 -20.65 4.51
CA GLY A 51 16.86 -21.17 5.87
C GLY A 51 17.84 -20.30 6.65
N GLU A 52 18.97 -19.95 6.04
CA GLU A 52 19.99 -19.08 6.63
C GLU A 52 19.41 -17.70 6.98
N GLU A 53 18.55 -17.15 6.10
CA GLU A 53 17.94 -15.84 6.29
C GLU A 53 16.94 -15.81 7.44
N LYS A 54 16.28 -16.95 7.70
CA LYS A 54 15.42 -17.12 8.87
C LYS A 54 16.24 -17.19 10.14
N GLU A 55 17.34 -17.94 10.16
CA GLU A 55 18.27 -17.97 11.30
C GLU A 55 18.84 -16.58 11.60
N THR A 56 19.16 -15.80 10.55
CA THR A 56 19.59 -14.40 10.72
C THR A 56 18.48 -13.53 11.32
N LEU A 57 17.23 -13.76 10.92
CA LEU A 57 16.09 -13.05 11.48
C LEU A 57 15.82 -13.43 12.94
N GLU A 58 16.01 -14.70 13.30
CA GLU A 58 15.95 -15.16 14.69
C GLU A 58 17.03 -14.45 15.53
N LEU A 59 18.26 -14.32 15.03
CA LEU A 59 19.32 -13.57 15.72
C LEU A 59 19.00 -12.06 15.86
N ILE A 60 18.31 -11.47 14.89
CA ILE A 60 17.83 -10.07 14.97
C ILE A 60 16.72 -9.95 16.02
N ASP A 61 15.84 -10.94 16.10
CA ASP A 61 14.70 -10.96 17.01
C ASP A 61 15.12 -11.20 18.47
N GLU A 62 16.28 -11.80 18.72
CA GLU A 62 16.83 -11.97 20.07
C GLU A 62 17.43 -10.70 20.69
N ASP A 63 17.71 -9.65 19.90
CA ASP A 63 18.33 -8.42 20.37
C ASP A 63 17.39 -7.21 20.22
N ASP A 64 17.21 -6.44 21.29
CA ASP A 64 16.30 -5.27 21.30
C ASP A 64 16.59 -4.28 20.16
N ALA A 65 17.87 -4.04 19.86
CA ALA A 65 18.23 -3.12 18.79
C ALA A 65 17.92 -3.70 17.40
N GLY A 66 18.08 -5.01 17.25
CA GLY A 66 17.61 -5.77 16.09
C GLY A 66 16.09 -5.68 15.89
N GLN A 67 15.30 -5.90 16.94
CA GLN A 67 13.85 -5.74 16.90
C GLN A 67 13.42 -4.32 16.52
N ILE A 68 14.08 -3.30 17.08
CA ILE A 68 13.82 -1.89 16.72
C ILE A 68 14.09 -1.65 15.24
N ALA A 69 15.23 -2.13 14.72
CA ALA A 69 15.56 -2.01 13.30
C ALA A 69 14.52 -2.69 12.41
N LEU A 70 14.06 -3.88 12.80
CA LEU A 70 13.01 -4.63 12.10
C LEU A 70 11.70 -3.83 12.06
N ALA A 71 11.27 -3.28 13.19
CA ALA A 71 10.06 -2.46 13.30
C ALA A 71 10.15 -1.20 12.42
N ILE A 72 11.30 -0.53 12.41
CA ILE A 72 11.56 0.63 11.53
C ILE A 72 11.43 0.23 10.06
N GLY A 73 12.00 -0.90 9.65
CA GLY A 73 11.84 -1.43 8.29
C GLY A 73 10.39 -1.69 7.90
N GLN A 74 9.59 -2.25 8.82
CA GLN A 74 8.15 -2.50 8.58
C GLN A 74 7.37 -1.19 8.45
N ILE A 75 7.65 -0.20 9.29
CA ILE A 75 7.02 1.12 9.22
C ILE A 75 7.39 1.80 7.90
N ALA A 76 8.67 1.84 7.54
CA ALA A 76 9.14 2.40 6.27
C ALA A 76 8.43 1.77 5.07
N ALA A 77 8.36 0.43 5.00
CA ALA A 77 7.63 -0.28 3.95
C ALA A 77 6.14 0.11 3.93
N ARG A 78 5.52 0.35 5.08
CA ARG A 78 4.12 0.77 5.17
C ARG A 78 3.91 2.22 4.74
N ILE A 79 4.84 3.12 5.05
CA ILE A 79 4.80 4.51 4.58
C ILE A 79 4.88 4.55 3.06
N HIS A 80 5.83 3.82 2.49
CA HIS A 80 6.04 3.73 1.05
C HIS A 80 4.80 3.25 0.27
N ARG A 81 3.95 2.44 0.91
CA ARG A 81 2.70 1.95 0.33
C ARG A 81 1.58 3.00 0.25
N TYR A 82 1.66 4.12 0.96
CA TYR A 82 0.69 5.21 0.81
C TYR A 82 0.98 5.98 -0.48
N PRO A 83 0.05 6.00 -1.47
CA PRO A 83 0.20 6.82 -2.67
C PRO A 83 0.53 8.29 -2.36
N ALA A 84 -0.07 8.84 -1.31
CA ALA A 84 0.12 10.21 -0.86
C ALA A 84 1.59 10.55 -0.57
N TRP A 85 2.40 9.60 -0.10
CA TRP A 85 3.83 9.84 0.17
C TRP A 85 4.63 10.19 -1.10
N ARG A 86 4.13 9.75 -2.26
CA ARG A 86 4.74 10.03 -3.57
C ARG A 86 4.26 11.34 -4.20
N LEU A 87 3.38 12.08 -3.53
CA LEU A 87 2.93 13.38 -4.03
C LEU A 87 4.11 14.37 -4.08
N PRO A 88 4.22 15.21 -5.13
CA PRO A 88 5.26 16.23 -5.27
C PRO A 88 5.35 17.17 -4.06
N PHE A 89 4.21 17.40 -3.39
CA PHE A 89 4.13 18.18 -2.15
C PHE A 89 5.24 17.86 -1.14
N PHE A 90 5.58 16.58 -0.93
CA PHE A 90 6.60 16.22 0.03
C PHE A 90 8.01 16.64 -0.40
N ASP A 91 8.31 16.62 -1.69
CA ASP A 91 9.60 17.05 -2.25
C ASP A 91 9.70 18.58 -2.29
N GLU A 92 8.65 19.24 -2.77
CA GLU A 92 8.57 20.70 -2.89
C GLU A 92 8.72 21.43 -1.55
N ASN A 93 8.25 20.80 -0.46
CA ASN A 93 8.34 21.35 0.88
C ASN A 93 9.55 20.78 1.66
N GLY A 94 10.38 19.94 1.05
CA GLY A 94 11.56 19.35 1.68
C GLY A 94 11.26 18.47 2.90
N VAL A 95 10.07 17.87 2.95
CA VAL A 95 9.59 17.06 4.09
C VAL A 95 9.60 15.56 3.81
N ARG A 96 9.98 15.13 2.59
CA ARG A 96 10.09 13.71 2.26
C ARG A 96 11.29 13.09 2.98
N VAL A 97 11.01 12.22 3.95
CA VAL A 97 12.03 11.38 4.59
C VAL A 97 12.53 10.33 3.60
N ASP A 98 13.84 10.20 3.45
CA ASP A 98 14.47 9.07 2.75
C ASP A 98 14.37 7.81 3.61
N LEU A 99 13.33 7.02 3.35
CA LEU A 99 13.03 5.79 4.05
C LEU A 99 14.13 4.72 3.88
N THR A 100 14.85 4.72 2.75
CA THR A 100 15.89 3.72 2.47
C THR A 100 17.14 4.05 3.27
N ALA A 101 17.55 5.31 3.27
CA ALA A 101 18.67 5.79 4.08
C ALA A 101 18.40 5.55 5.57
N GLU A 102 17.21 5.91 6.06
CA GLU A 102 16.81 5.75 7.46
C GLU A 102 16.91 4.28 7.92
N VAL A 103 16.31 3.36 7.16
CA VAL A 103 16.38 1.92 7.46
C VAL A 103 17.82 1.42 7.45
N THR A 104 18.65 1.89 6.51
CA THR A 104 20.05 1.48 6.39
C THR A 104 20.88 1.94 7.59
N GLU A 105 20.71 3.19 8.00
CA GLU A 105 21.43 3.76 9.14
C GLU A 105 21.06 3.07 10.45
N VAL A 106 19.77 2.89 10.71
CA VAL A 106 19.28 2.22 11.93
C VAL A 106 19.78 0.79 11.98
N THR A 107 19.68 0.05 10.87
CA THR A 107 20.14 -1.34 10.82
C THR A 107 21.64 -1.43 11.07
N THR A 108 22.43 -0.53 10.48
CA THR A 108 23.88 -0.46 10.71
C THR A 108 24.20 -0.11 12.16
N ALA A 109 23.45 0.82 12.76
CA ALA A 109 23.61 1.19 14.16
C ALA A 109 23.28 0.03 15.10
N ALA A 110 22.20 -0.71 14.83
CA ALA A 110 21.79 -1.88 15.59
C ALA A 110 22.82 -3.01 15.54
N LYS A 111 23.37 -3.34 14.36
CA LYS A 111 24.50 -4.28 14.25
C LYS A 111 25.69 -3.88 15.12
N ARG A 112 26.08 -2.60 15.01
CA ARG A 112 27.24 -2.09 15.75
C ARG A 112 26.99 -2.15 17.25
N LEU A 113 25.76 -1.90 17.68
CA LEU A 113 25.36 -2.00 19.08
C LEU A 113 25.42 -3.45 19.57
N ARG A 114 24.91 -4.41 18.79
CA ARG A 114 25.05 -5.85 19.09
C ARG A 114 26.51 -6.26 19.25
N ALA A 115 27.36 -5.92 18.28
CA ALA A 115 28.80 -6.23 18.35
C ALA A 115 29.48 -5.62 19.59
N GLN A 116 29.07 -4.41 19.98
CA GLN A 116 29.61 -3.76 21.19
C GLN A 116 29.09 -4.38 22.49
N ARG A 117 27.84 -4.85 22.53
CA ARG A 117 27.29 -5.61 23.65
C ARG A 117 28.01 -6.94 23.83
N GLU A 118 28.31 -7.63 22.72
CA GLU A 118 29.09 -8.87 22.72
C GLU A 118 30.51 -8.65 23.28
N ILE A 119 31.17 -7.55 22.88
CA ILE A 119 32.49 -7.17 23.43
C ILE A 119 32.40 -6.83 24.93
N LEU A 120 31.35 -6.13 25.37
CA LEU A 120 31.18 -5.74 26.77
C LEU A 120 30.94 -6.96 27.67
N GLY A 121 30.20 -7.95 27.17
CA GLY A 121 29.93 -9.19 27.88
C GLY A 121 29.09 -9.02 29.16
N PRO A 122 28.98 -10.09 29.96
CA PRO A 122 28.24 -10.04 31.22
C PRO A 122 28.94 -9.16 32.25
N ALA A 123 28.21 -8.77 33.29
CA ALA A 123 28.76 -8.00 34.39
C ALA A 123 29.97 -8.72 35.04
N PRO A 124 31.01 -7.97 35.47
CA PRO A 124 32.17 -8.54 36.14
C PRO A 124 31.76 -9.38 37.36
N PHE A 125 32.39 -10.54 37.53
CA PHE A 125 32.15 -11.47 38.63
C PHE A 125 33.45 -11.87 39.33
N GLY A 126 33.33 -12.45 40.53
CA GLY A 126 34.48 -12.91 41.32
C GLY A 126 35.46 -11.77 41.65
N ALA A 127 36.75 -12.00 41.43
CA ALA A 127 37.80 -11.02 41.73
C ALA A 127 37.65 -9.71 40.94
N LEU A 128 37.13 -9.76 39.71
CA LEU A 128 36.93 -8.56 38.87
C LEU A 128 35.81 -7.65 39.40
N ARG A 129 34.86 -8.20 40.16
CA ARG A 129 33.79 -7.42 40.80
C ARG A 129 34.30 -6.62 42.00
N ALA A 130 35.40 -7.04 42.62
CA ALA A 130 36.02 -6.34 43.74
C ALA A 130 36.92 -5.17 43.28
N ASP A 131 37.17 -5.06 41.97
CA ASP A 131 37.95 -3.97 41.39
C ASP A 131 37.02 -2.82 40.95
N ASP A 132 37.08 -1.71 41.70
CA ASP A 132 36.26 -0.53 41.46
C ASP A 132 36.47 0.10 40.07
N LEU A 133 37.69 0.03 39.52
CA LEU A 133 37.99 0.57 38.20
C LEU A 133 37.31 -0.26 37.11
N ILE A 134 37.32 -1.60 37.25
CA ILE A 134 36.66 -2.50 36.31
C ILE A 134 35.13 -2.31 36.37
N VAL A 135 34.55 -2.28 37.57
CA VAL A 135 33.10 -2.12 37.74
C VAL A 135 32.63 -0.76 37.22
N SER A 136 33.33 0.33 37.55
CA SER A 136 32.97 1.66 37.07
C SER A 136 33.07 1.80 35.55
N THR A 137 34.11 1.21 34.94
CA THR A 137 34.25 1.15 33.48
C THR A 137 33.10 0.38 32.84
N TYR A 138 32.76 -0.80 33.38
CA TYR A 138 31.64 -1.61 32.88
C TYR A 138 30.33 -0.82 32.92
N ILE A 139 29.98 -0.21 34.06
CA ILE A 139 28.75 0.57 34.22
C ILE A 139 28.70 1.75 33.24
N ALA A 140 29.81 2.47 33.07
CA ALA A 140 29.88 3.59 32.14
C ALA A 140 29.65 3.16 30.68
N LYS A 141 30.25 2.02 30.28
CA LYS A 141 30.03 1.46 28.93
C LYS A 141 28.61 0.94 28.76
N ALA A 142 28.08 0.18 29.72
CA ALA A 142 26.70 -0.32 29.69
C ALA A 142 25.69 0.83 29.50
N ARG A 143 25.80 1.89 30.32
CA ARG A 143 24.94 3.09 30.19
C ARG A 143 25.04 3.75 28.81
N THR A 144 26.25 3.81 28.24
CA THR A 144 26.45 4.37 26.90
C THR A 144 25.74 3.53 25.84
N LEU A 145 25.75 2.19 25.97
CA LEU A 145 25.04 1.31 25.05
C LEU A 145 23.53 1.46 25.22
N ASP A 146 23.02 1.54 26.46
CA ASP A 146 21.59 1.75 26.74
C ASP A 146 21.08 3.08 26.16
N THR A 147 21.81 4.17 26.35
CA THR A 147 21.46 5.47 25.76
C THR A 147 21.37 5.40 24.23
N ARG A 148 22.17 4.54 23.59
CA ARG A 148 22.09 4.33 22.14
C ARG A 148 20.88 3.51 21.73
N VAL A 149 20.43 2.56 22.55
CA VAL A 149 19.16 1.84 22.33
C VAL A 149 18.01 2.83 22.41
N ASP A 150 18.01 3.71 23.42
CA ASP A 150 16.98 4.75 23.57
C ASP A 150 16.93 5.66 22.34
N GLY A 151 18.09 6.04 21.80
CA GLY A 151 18.15 6.81 20.55
C GLY A 151 17.56 6.07 19.34
N LEU A 152 17.70 4.75 19.24
CA LEU A 152 17.03 3.95 18.19
C LEU A 152 15.51 3.89 18.43
N MET A 153 15.09 3.78 19.69
CA MET A 153 13.67 3.81 20.07
C MET A 153 13.01 5.15 19.72
N ASP A 154 13.71 6.26 19.93
CA ASP A 154 13.21 7.58 19.58
C ASP A 154 13.09 7.77 18.07
N ARG A 155 14.04 7.24 17.27
CA ARG A 155 13.90 7.19 15.80
C ARG A 155 12.68 6.37 15.38
N LEU A 156 12.43 5.23 16.04
CA LEU A 156 11.25 4.40 15.78
C LEU A 156 9.94 5.17 16.04
N ARG A 157 9.87 5.88 17.17
CA ARG A 157 8.72 6.72 17.53
C ARG A 157 8.49 7.83 16.50
N ALA A 158 9.54 8.56 16.13
CA ALA A 158 9.47 9.61 15.13
C ALA A 158 8.97 9.09 13.77
N LEU A 159 9.44 7.92 13.34
CA LEU A 159 8.98 7.32 12.08
C LEU A 159 7.53 6.84 12.17
N ALA A 160 7.08 6.34 13.33
CA ALA A 160 5.69 5.97 13.57
C ALA A 160 4.75 7.19 13.55
N GLU A 161 5.18 8.32 14.10
CA GLU A 161 4.47 9.60 14.03
C GLU A 161 4.39 10.10 12.59
N TYR A 162 5.52 10.09 11.86
CA TYR A 162 5.56 10.44 10.44
C TYR A 162 4.60 9.59 9.62
N ARG A 163 4.54 8.28 9.86
CA ARG A 163 3.54 7.39 9.25
C ARG A 163 2.10 7.86 9.49
N THR A 164 1.79 8.28 10.73
CA THR A 164 0.45 8.74 11.09
C THR A 164 0.08 10.02 10.33
N VAL A 165 1.03 10.93 10.14
CA VAL A 165 0.85 12.13 9.31
C VAL A 165 0.58 11.76 7.85
N VAL A 166 1.39 10.89 7.26
CA VAL A 166 1.22 10.43 5.87
C VAL A 166 -0.14 9.75 5.68
N ALA A 167 -0.57 8.91 6.62
CA ALA A 167 -1.88 8.26 6.57
C ALA A 167 -3.05 9.27 6.60
N ARG A 168 -2.97 10.31 7.43
CA ARG A 168 -3.97 11.38 7.47
C ARG A 168 -4.00 12.19 6.17
N ILE A 169 -2.84 12.41 5.55
CA ILE A 169 -2.77 13.08 4.24
C ILE A 169 -3.44 12.19 3.18
N GLN A 170 -3.20 10.87 3.19
CA GLN A 170 -3.88 9.92 2.31
C GLN A 170 -5.41 10.02 2.46
N GLU A 171 -5.93 9.96 3.69
CA GLU A 171 -7.38 10.05 3.92
C GLU A 171 -8.00 11.34 3.37
N ARG A 172 -7.29 12.47 3.52
CA ARG A 172 -7.75 13.75 2.96
C ARG A 172 -7.67 13.78 1.43
N HIS A 173 -6.61 13.22 0.87
CA HIS A 173 -6.44 13.11 -0.58
C HIS A 173 -7.53 12.23 -1.20
N ASP A 174 -7.78 11.05 -0.63
CA ASP A 174 -8.84 10.14 -1.07
C ASP A 174 -10.21 10.80 -1.01
N LYS A 175 -10.48 11.57 0.06
CA LYS A 175 -11.72 12.34 0.19
C LYS A 175 -11.82 13.40 -0.90
N GLN A 176 -10.74 14.14 -1.18
CA GLN A 176 -10.74 15.17 -2.24
C GLN A 176 -10.93 14.57 -3.62
N GLU A 177 -10.24 13.48 -3.95
CA GLU A 177 -10.43 12.78 -5.23
C GLU A 177 -11.85 12.22 -5.38
N TRP A 178 -12.43 11.71 -4.28
CA TRP A 178 -13.81 11.24 -4.29
C TRP A 178 -14.80 12.40 -4.51
N MET A 179 -14.64 13.51 -3.77
CA MET A 179 -15.48 14.70 -3.96
C MET A 179 -15.38 15.24 -5.39
N ALA A 180 -14.18 15.40 -5.93
CA ALA A 180 -13.98 15.89 -7.29
C ALA A 180 -14.60 14.97 -8.36
N ARG A 181 -14.62 13.66 -8.12
CA ARG A 181 -15.27 12.68 -9.00
C ARG A 181 -16.79 12.75 -8.93
N VAL A 182 -17.35 12.98 -7.74
CA VAL A 182 -18.79 13.08 -7.53
C VAL A 182 -19.32 14.44 -8.00
N ASP A 183 -18.59 15.53 -7.77
CA ASP A 183 -18.92 16.88 -8.28
C ASP A 183 -18.92 16.93 -9.81
N ALA A 184 -18.27 15.98 -10.50
CA ALA A 184 -18.32 15.84 -11.94
C ALA A 184 -19.64 15.21 -12.45
N ILE A 185 -20.47 14.64 -11.56
CA ILE A 185 -21.84 14.25 -11.87
C ILE A 185 -22.67 15.53 -11.81
N ASP A 186 -23.05 16.06 -12.96
CA ASP A 186 -23.93 17.23 -13.02
C ASP A 186 -25.37 16.79 -12.69
N ASP A 187 -25.76 17.03 -11.43
CA ASP A 187 -27.09 16.73 -10.91
C ASP A 187 -28.20 17.40 -11.74
N PHE A 188 -27.92 18.54 -12.40
CA PHE A 188 -28.91 19.24 -13.22
C PHE A 188 -29.18 18.51 -14.54
N ASP A 189 -28.13 18.11 -15.26
CA ASP A 189 -28.28 17.35 -16.51
C ASP A 189 -28.96 16.00 -16.26
N HIS A 190 -28.62 15.33 -15.16
CA HIS A 190 -29.25 14.06 -14.79
C HIS A 190 -30.74 14.22 -14.41
N ALA A 191 -31.10 15.34 -13.78
CA ALA A 191 -32.51 15.64 -13.49
C ALA A 191 -33.31 15.93 -14.77
N VAL A 192 -32.71 16.64 -15.74
CA VAL A 192 -33.32 16.92 -17.04
C VAL A 192 -33.49 15.64 -17.86
N GLU A 193 -32.45 14.80 -17.95
CA GLU A 193 -32.53 13.49 -18.62
C GLU A 193 -33.61 12.60 -17.98
N SER A 194 -33.70 12.57 -16.64
CA SER A 194 -34.73 11.80 -15.95
C SER A 194 -36.16 12.30 -16.22
N GLU A 195 -36.35 13.61 -16.41
CA GLU A 195 -37.65 14.17 -16.80
C GLU A 195 -37.99 13.85 -18.26
N LEU A 196 -37.00 13.93 -19.16
CA LEU A 196 -37.16 13.56 -20.57
C LEU A 196 -37.51 12.07 -20.74
N ASP A 197 -36.86 11.19 -19.99
CA ASP A 197 -37.16 9.76 -19.97
C ASP A 197 -38.59 9.49 -19.46
N ARG A 198 -39.05 10.25 -18.45
CA ARG A 198 -40.43 10.18 -17.96
C ARG A 198 -41.43 10.61 -19.03
N HIS A 199 -41.20 11.76 -19.68
CA HIS A 199 -42.06 12.23 -20.76
C HIS A 199 -42.11 11.24 -21.92
N HIS A 200 -40.96 10.68 -22.32
CA HIS A 200 -40.90 9.68 -23.38
C HIS A 200 -41.67 8.40 -23.00
N GLY A 201 -41.58 7.97 -21.74
CA GLY A 201 -42.38 6.86 -21.23
C GLY A 201 -43.89 7.14 -21.25
N ASP A 202 -44.30 8.37 -20.96
CA ASP A 202 -45.70 8.81 -21.04
C ASP A 202 -46.19 8.82 -22.49
N ASP A 203 -45.39 9.30 -23.43
CA ASP A 203 -45.70 9.30 -24.86
C ASP A 203 -45.87 7.88 -25.41
N ILE A 204 -44.98 6.94 -25.04
CA ILE A 204 -45.11 5.53 -25.43
C ILE A 204 -46.40 4.91 -24.88
N ARG A 205 -46.75 5.19 -23.62
CA ARG A 205 -48.01 4.70 -23.03
C ARG A 205 -49.23 5.33 -23.71
N GLY A 206 -49.17 6.61 -24.04
CA GLY A 206 -50.20 7.30 -24.82
C GLY A 206 -50.40 6.65 -26.19
N ALA A 207 -49.31 6.43 -26.93
CA ALA A 207 -49.34 5.79 -28.24
C ALA A 207 -49.83 4.33 -28.19
N ALA A 208 -49.49 3.60 -27.13
CA ALA A 208 -49.99 2.24 -26.91
C ALA A 208 -51.51 2.23 -26.68
N ASN A 209 -52.02 3.11 -25.82
CA ASN A 209 -53.46 3.24 -25.56
C ASN A 209 -54.23 3.68 -26.82
N GLU A 210 -53.68 4.63 -27.58
CA GLU A 210 -54.27 5.08 -28.85
C GLU A 210 -54.29 3.96 -29.89
N SER A 211 -53.19 3.20 -30.00
CA SER A 211 -53.10 2.05 -30.89
C SER A 211 -54.07 0.94 -30.49
N GLU A 212 -54.25 0.67 -29.20
CA GLU A 212 -55.24 -0.29 -28.69
C GLU A 212 -56.66 0.12 -29.07
N LEU A 213 -57.02 1.40 -28.89
CA LEU A 213 -58.34 1.93 -29.22
C LEU A 213 -58.59 1.91 -30.74
N LEU A 214 -57.60 2.27 -31.55
CA LEU A 214 -57.71 2.19 -33.01
C LEU A 214 -57.81 0.74 -33.48
N ALA A 215 -57.04 -0.17 -32.89
CA ALA A 215 -57.12 -1.59 -33.19
C ALA A 215 -58.48 -2.18 -32.80
N SER A 216 -59.04 -1.81 -31.63
CA SER A 216 -60.36 -2.27 -31.21
C SER A 216 -61.44 -1.76 -32.16
N VAL A 217 -61.41 -0.47 -32.55
CA VAL A 217 -62.36 0.08 -33.53
C VAL A 217 -62.22 -0.61 -34.89
N TYR A 218 -60.99 -0.81 -35.38
CA TYR A 218 -60.74 -1.50 -36.65
C TYR A 218 -61.30 -2.93 -36.63
N LEU A 219 -61.02 -3.68 -35.56
CA LEU A 219 -61.50 -5.05 -35.40
C LEU A 219 -63.02 -5.13 -35.18
N ASP A 220 -63.62 -4.21 -34.42
CA ASP A 220 -65.06 -4.22 -34.14
C ASP A 220 -65.90 -3.70 -35.31
N THR A 221 -65.35 -2.89 -36.21
CA THR A 221 -66.11 -2.32 -37.34
C THR A 221 -65.90 -3.09 -38.63
N LEU A 222 -64.65 -3.43 -39.00
CA LEU A 222 -64.38 -4.06 -40.29
C LEU A 222 -64.55 -5.58 -40.27
N THR A 223 -64.28 -6.27 -39.17
CA THR A 223 -64.48 -7.72 -39.08
C THR A 223 -65.96 -8.11 -39.30
N PRO A 224 -66.96 -7.46 -38.66
CA PRO A 224 -68.36 -7.75 -38.94
C PRO A 224 -68.80 -7.26 -40.33
N LEU A 225 -68.32 -6.10 -40.81
CA LEU A 225 -68.65 -5.62 -42.17
C LEU A 225 -68.18 -6.60 -43.26
N THR A 226 -66.98 -7.16 -43.12
CA THR A 226 -66.42 -8.16 -44.04
C THR A 226 -67.20 -9.49 -43.97
N ALA A 227 -67.72 -9.85 -42.80
CA ALA A 227 -68.62 -11.01 -42.64
C ALA A 227 -70.01 -10.77 -43.27
N THR A 228 -70.60 -9.58 -43.16
CA THR A 228 -71.87 -9.24 -43.84
C THR A 228 -71.72 -9.13 -45.36
N LEU A 229 -70.58 -8.64 -45.87
CA LEU A 229 -70.33 -8.53 -47.31
C LEU A 229 -70.10 -9.90 -47.96
N THR A 230 -69.44 -10.84 -47.28
CA THR A 230 -69.31 -12.23 -47.76
C THR A 230 -70.62 -13.03 -47.68
N THR A 231 -71.55 -12.66 -46.79
CA THR A 231 -72.87 -13.32 -46.67
C THR A 231 -73.88 -12.85 -47.74
N THR A 232 -73.72 -11.63 -48.28
CA THR A 232 -74.66 -11.04 -49.26
C THR A 232 -74.44 -11.56 -50.69
N ASP A 233 -73.30 -12.17 -50.98
CA ASP A 233 -72.88 -12.59 -52.34
C ASP A 233 -73.27 -14.04 -52.71
N ALA A 234 -74.23 -14.64 -52.01
CA ALA A 234 -74.73 -15.98 -52.34
C ALA A 234 -76.09 -15.92 -53.07
N PRO A 235 -76.14 -16.03 -54.41
CA PRO A 235 -77.40 -16.25 -55.11
C PRO A 235 -77.84 -17.72 -55.00
N GLN A 236 -79.14 -17.89 -54.72
CA GLN A 236 -79.89 -19.15 -54.69
C GLN A 236 -79.71 -19.93 -55.99
N ARG A 237 -79.49 -21.25 -55.83
CA ARG A 237 -79.56 -22.25 -56.89
C ARG A 237 -81.02 -22.50 -57.28
N ASP A 238 -81.28 -22.47 -58.58
CA ASP A 238 -82.22 -23.36 -59.27
C ASP A 238 -81.43 -24.19 -60.29
#